data_AF-A0A227J9D5-F1
#
_entry.id   AF-A0A227J9D5-F1
#
_cell.length_a   1.000
_cell.length_b   1.000
_cell.length_c   1.000
_cell.angle_alpha   90.00
_cell.angle_beta   90.00
_cell.angle_gamma   90.00
#
_symmetry.space_group_name_H-M   'P 1'
#
loop_
_entity.id
_entity.type
_entity.pdbx_description
1 polymer ?
#
loop_
_entity_poly.entity_id
_entity_poly.type
_entity_poly.pdbx_seq_one_letter_code
_entity_poly.pdbx_strand_id
1 'polypeptide(L)'
;EGDEVFRVSVSGIVDSDSNPIFEALNLDNAFVDTTISDETDPGPEDTVTVTMTGPANVVEGDITTEYTVTLSDPAPVGSIVTLAYSYTTASGDDITETTQAVIGADGVTATFTIDTVDDSDDEPDEVYRVSVASIVDGDDNPIFEALDLTNAYVDTTIIDNDEPNTPPTVRNFNILLDVEDG
;
A
#
# COMPACT_ATOMS: atom_id res chain seq x y z
N GLU A 1 -18.60 12.92 5.19
CA GLU A 1 -19.19 13.14 6.54
C GLU A 1 -20.44 14.03 6.40
N GLY A 2 -21.68 13.56 6.64
CA GLY A 2 -22.90 14.25 6.12
C GLY A 2 -23.16 15.72 6.52
N ASP A 3 -24.10 16.37 5.82
CA ASP A 3 -24.40 17.82 5.90
C ASP A 3 -24.41 18.44 7.32
N GLU A 4 -23.73 19.59 7.43
CA GLU A 4 -23.69 20.42 8.62
C GLU A 4 -24.46 21.74 8.43
N VAL A 5 -24.96 22.32 9.53
CA VAL A 5 -25.64 23.62 9.51
C VAL A 5 -24.99 24.57 10.49
N PHE A 6 -24.57 25.73 10.00
CA PHE A 6 -24.06 26.82 10.79
C PHE A 6 -25.02 28.02 10.79
N ARG A 7 -25.37 28.53 11.97
CA ARG A 7 -26.27 29.69 12.14
C ARG A 7 -25.49 30.93 12.59
N VAL A 8 -25.63 32.01 11.85
CA VAL A 8 -25.24 33.36 12.27
C VAL A 8 -26.47 34.11 12.72
N SER A 9 -26.50 34.62 13.96
CA SER A 9 -27.62 35.42 14.48
C SER A 9 -27.16 36.74 15.08
N VAL A 10 -27.98 37.78 14.93
CA VAL A 10 -27.81 39.04 15.66
C VAL A 10 -28.36 38.86 17.07
N SER A 11 -27.54 39.12 18.09
CA SER A 11 -27.95 39.03 19.50
C SER A 11 -28.41 40.38 20.09
N GLY A 12 -28.06 41.48 19.43
CA GLY A 12 -28.40 42.83 19.88
C GLY A 12 -27.65 43.90 19.09
N ILE A 13 -28.09 45.15 19.21
CA ILE A 13 -27.42 46.31 18.64
C ILE A 13 -27.06 47.23 19.80
N VAL A 14 -25.76 47.39 20.03
CA VAL A 14 -25.20 48.17 21.13
C VAL A 14 -24.27 49.26 20.62
N ASP A 15 -24.10 50.32 21.40
CA ASP A 15 -23.11 51.37 21.12
C ASP A 15 -21.68 50.92 21.47
N SER A 16 -20.72 51.84 21.36
CA SER A 16 -19.31 51.57 21.70
C SER A 16 -19.08 51.21 23.16
N ASP A 17 -20.01 51.56 24.04
CA ASP A 17 -19.96 51.28 25.48
C ASP A 17 -20.81 50.05 25.85
N SER A 18 -21.28 49.30 24.86
CA SER A 18 -22.15 48.12 25.00
C SER A 18 -23.55 48.41 25.55
N ASN A 19 -24.03 49.66 25.49
CA ASN A 19 -25.41 49.98 25.87
C ASN A 19 -26.38 49.63 24.73
N PRO A 20 -27.57 49.07 25.02
CA PRO A 20 -28.60 48.86 24.00
C PRO A 20 -29.04 50.18 23.36
N ILE A 21 -29.06 50.24 22.02
CA ILE A 21 -29.41 51.47 21.29
C ILE A 21 -30.93 51.65 21.14
N PHE A 22 -31.69 50.55 21.12
CA PHE A 22 -33.15 50.58 20.91
C PHE A 22 -33.89 50.14 22.17
N GLU A 23 -34.99 50.83 22.53
CA GLU A 23 -35.85 50.40 23.64
C GLU A 23 -36.66 49.13 23.33
N ALA A 24 -36.86 48.83 22.04
CA ALA A 24 -37.46 47.60 21.55
C ALA A 24 -36.79 47.18 20.24
N LEU A 25 -36.38 45.92 20.16
CA LEU A 25 -35.71 45.34 19.00
C LEU A 25 -36.37 43.99 18.67
N ASN A 26 -36.82 43.83 17.43
CA ASN A 26 -37.31 42.54 16.94
C ASN A 26 -36.17 41.84 16.18
N LEU A 27 -35.81 40.63 16.63
CA LEU A 27 -34.74 39.81 16.06
C LEU A 27 -35.24 38.44 15.59
N ASP A 28 -36.55 38.23 15.51
CA ASP A 28 -37.15 36.90 15.30
C ASP A 28 -36.67 36.20 14.02
N ASN A 29 -36.20 36.97 13.02
CA ASN A 29 -35.60 36.46 11.78
C ASN A 29 -34.24 37.09 11.47
N ALA A 30 -33.55 37.64 12.47
CA ALA A 30 -32.23 38.26 12.31
C ALA A 30 -31.12 37.20 12.35
N PHE A 31 -31.28 36.14 11.57
CA PHE A 31 -30.31 35.07 11.44
C PHE A 31 -30.20 34.60 9.99
N VAL A 32 -29.07 34.00 9.68
CA VAL A 32 -28.81 33.28 8.43
C VAL A 32 -28.32 31.89 8.81
N ASP A 33 -28.97 30.87 8.27
CA ASP A 33 -28.46 29.51 8.28
C ASP A 33 -27.66 29.29 7.00
N THR A 34 -26.47 28.73 7.15
CA THR A 34 -25.62 28.24 6.05
C THR A 34 -25.50 26.74 6.20
N THR A 35 -25.79 26.01 5.14
CA THR A 35 -25.56 24.57 5.09
C THR A 35 -24.22 24.33 4.44
N ILE A 36 -23.39 23.51 5.08
CA ILE A 36 -22.21 22.91 4.49
C ILE A 36 -22.68 21.54 4.04
N SER A 37 -22.78 21.34 2.72
CA SER A 37 -23.19 20.05 2.17
C SER A 37 -21.96 19.23 1.87
N ASP A 38 -22.02 17.97 2.26
CA ASP A 38 -21.02 16.96 1.97
C ASP A 38 -21.31 16.33 0.61
N GLU A 39 -20.28 16.08 -0.18
CA GLU A 39 -20.43 15.35 -1.44
C GLU A 39 -20.80 13.89 -1.15
N THR A 40 -21.77 13.34 -1.90
CA THR A 40 -22.14 11.93 -1.73
C THR A 40 -21.12 10.96 -2.32
N ASP A 41 -20.34 11.42 -3.31
CA ASP A 41 -19.28 10.68 -3.95
C ASP A 41 -17.97 11.45 -3.73
N PRO A 42 -16.92 10.83 -3.15
CA PRO A 42 -15.65 11.49 -2.86
C PRO A 42 -15.04 12.16 -4.10
N GLY A 43 -14.68 13.43 -3.97
CA GLY A 43 -13.98 14.18 -5.01
C GLY A 43 -12.48 13.90 -5.01
N PRO A 44 -11.72 14.48 -5.96
CA PRO A 44 -10.25 14.49 -5.90
C PRO A 44 -9.69 15.07 -4.58
N GLU A 45 -10.43 15.96 -3.94
CA GLU A 45 -10.16 16.54 -2.62
C GLU A 45 -10.24 15.54 -1.47
N ASP A 46 -11.00 14.45 -1.64
CA ASP A 46 -11.21 13.38 -0.65
C ASP A 46 -10.43 12.11 -1.01
N THR A 47 -9.57 12.19 -2.03
CA THR A 47 -8.81 11.05 -2.55
C THR A 47 -7.35 11.14 -2.15
N VAL A 48 -6.89 10.16 -1.37
CA VAL A 48 -5.47 10.05 -1.04
C VAL A 48 -4.75 9.27 -2.13
N THR A 49 -3.69 9.87 -2.68
CA THR A 49 -2.84 9.19 -3.67
C THR A 49 -1.81 8.32 -2.96
N VAL A 50 -1.73 7.05 -3.35
CA VAL A 50 -0.76 6.10 -2.83
C VAL A 50 0.22 5.72 -3.94
N THR A 51 1.50 5.73 -3.60
CA THR A 51 2.57 5.28 -4.50
C THR A 51 3.42 4.23 -3.78
N MET A 52 4.05 3.34 -4.56
CA MET A 52 4.99 2.37 -4.02
C MET A 52 6.31 2.43 -4.80
N THR A 53 7.42 2.35 -4.10
CA THR A 53 8.76 2.14 -4.66
C THR A 53 9.40 0.92 -4.01
N GLY A 54 10.38 0.33 -4.69
CA GLY A 54 11.04 -0.90 -4.23
C GLY A 54 12.09 -1.39 -5.23
N PRO A 55 12.71 -2.54 -4.95
CA PRO A 55 13.69 -3.14 -5.85
C PRO A 55 13.07 -3.59 -7.17
N ALA A 56 13.79 -3.36 -8.26
CA ALA A 56 13.47 -3.96 -9.56
C ALA A 56 13.84 -5.45 -9.60
N ASN A 57 14.84 -5.85 -8.82
CA ASN A 57 15.34 -7.22 -8.80
C ASN A 57 15.91 -7.59 -7.43
N VAL A 58 15.90 -8.89 -7.13
CA VAL A 58 16.47 -9.51 -5.94
C VAL A 58 17.09 -10.84 -6.34
N VAL A 59 18.16 -11.26 -5.68
CA VAL A 59 18.72 -12.60 -5.90
C VAL A 59 17.93 -13.59 -5.06
N GLU A 60 17.68 -14.77 -5.59
CA GLU A 60 17.05 -15.85 -4.84
C GLU A 60 17.82 -16.17 -3.54
N GLY A 61 17.10 -16.42 -2.46
CA GLY A 61 17.63 -16.57 -1.10
C GLY A 61 18.00 -15.27 -0.37
N ASP A 62 18.05 -14.13 -1.05
CA ASP A 62 18.25 -12.83 -0.41
C ASP A 62 16.92 -12.19 0.03
N ILE A 63 16.98 -11.46 1.15
CA ILE A 63 15.90 -10.55 1.54
C ILE A 63 15.94 -9.34 0.61
N THR A 64 14.78 -8.93 0.08
CA THR A 64 14.70 -7.74 -0.77
C THR A 64 15.23 -6.50 -0.05
N THR A 65 15.73 -5.52 -0.82
CA THR A 65 15.80 -4.15 -0.29
C THR A 65 14.40 -3.64 0.02
N GLU A 66 14.32 -2.59 0.83
CA GLU A 66 13.06 -2.05 1.34
C GLU A 66 12.11 -1.59 0.23
N TYR A 67 10.84 -2.01 0.33
CA TYR A 67 9.72 -1.39 -0.34
C TYR A 67 9.21 -0.23 0.50
N THR A 68 8.82 0.86 -0.13
CA THR A 68 8.27 2.04 0.52
C THR A 68 6.94 2.41 -0.10
N VAL A 69 5.88 2.38 0.72
CA VAL A 69 4.58 2.95 0.40
C VAL A 69 4.56 4.39 0.88
N THR A 70 4.13 5.32 0.02
CA THR A 70 4.03 6.76 0.33
C THR A 70 2.61 7.25 0.06
N LEU A 71 2.03 7.95 1.03
CA LEU A 71 0.71 8.57 0.96
C LEU A 71 0.87 10.08 0.69
N SER A 72 -0.05 10.67 -0.08
CA SER A 72 -0.11 12.14 -0.26
C SER A 72 -0.53 12.88 1.02
N ASP A 73 -1.32 12.22 1.87
CA ASP A 73 -1.92 12.78 3.07
C ASP A 73 -1.70 11.85 4.27
N PRO A 74 -1.54 12.41 5.47
CA PRO A 74 -1.17 11.62 6.64
C PRO A 74 -2.32 10.70 7.10
N ALA A 75 -1.96 9.45 7.39
CA ALA A 75 -2.74 8.52 8.18
C ALA A 75 -2.33 8.59 9.66
N PRO A 76 -3.19 8.13 10.60
CA PRO A 76 -2.77 7.88 11.97
C PRO A 76 -1.53 6.98 12.03
N VAL A 77 -0.59 7.30 12.92
CA VAL A 77 0.59 6.45 13.17
C VAL A 77 0.13 5.09 13.66
N GLY A 78 0.67 4.02 13.07
CA GLY A 78 0.25 2.65 13.38
C GLY A 78 -0.89 2.12 12.52
N SER A 79 -1.45 2.92 11.61
CA SER A 79 -2.36 2.41 10.58
C SER A 79 -1.69 1.31 9.74
N ILE A 80 -2.50 0.40 9.22
CA ILE A 80 -2.05 -0.83 8.57
C ILE A 80 -2.27 -0.70 7.06
N VAL A 81 -1.19 -0.81 6.30
CA VAL A 81 -1.22 -1.01 4.85
C VAL A 81 -1.34 -2.50 4.59
N THR A 82 -2.43 -2.93 3.97
CA THR A 82 -2.61 -4.31 3.52
C THR A 82 -2.06 -4.48 2.12
N LEU A 83 -1.32 -5.57 1.91
CA LEU A 83 -0.62 -5.86 0.67
C LEU A 83 -1.30 -7.02 -0.06
N ALA A 84 -1.27 -6.97 -1.39
CA ALA A 84 -1.73 -8.03 -2.28
C ALA A 84 -0.63 -8.41 -3.25
N TYR A 85 -0.66 -9.66 -3.70
CA TYR A 85 0.33 -10.24 -4.59
C TYR A 85 -0.30 -10.76 -5.87
N SER A 86 0.44 -10.65 -6.96
CA SER A 86 0.15 -11.39 -8.19
C SER A 86 1.44 -11.89 -8.80
N TYR A 87 1.40 -13.10 -9.33
CA TYR A 87 2.56 -13.79 -9.85
C TYR A 87 2.47 -13.84 -11.38
N THR A 88 3.52 -13.35 -12.07
CA THR A 88 3.54 -13.32 -13.54
C THR A 88 4.24 -14.56 -14.09
N THR A 89 5.49 -14.75 -13.70
CA THR A 89 6.27 -15.97 -13.99
C THR A 89 6.65 -16.73 -12.73
N ALA A 90 6.83 -16.01 -11.62
CA ALA A 90 7.01 -16.57 -10.28
C ALA A 90 5.78 -17.39 -9.83
N SER A 91 5.92 -17.98 -8.66
CA SER A 91 4.96 -18.74 -7.89
C SER A 91 4.88 -18.24 -6.45
N GLY A 92 3.88 -18.70 -5.70
CA GLY A 92 3.76 -18.38 -4.27
C GLY A 92 4.74 -19.14 -3.38
N ASP A 93 5.50 -20.09 -3.93
CA ASP A 93 6.51 -20.85 -3.20
C ASP A 93 7.89 -20.16 -3.23
N ASP A 94 8.15 -19.25 -4.19
CA ASP A 94 9.46 -18.58 -4.35
C ASP A 94 9.65 -17.40 -3.39
N ILE A 95 8.58 -16.96 -2.72
CA ILE A 95 8.62 -15.88 -1.73
C ILE A 95 7.83 -16.21 -0.47
N THR A 96 8.22 -15.60 0.64
CA THR A 96 7.35 -15.48 1.82
C THR A 96 6.66 -14.12 1.79
N GLU A 97 5.36 -14.12 1.51
CA GLU A 97 4.56 -12.89 1.43
C GLU A 97 4.55 -12.11 2.76
N THR A 98 4.98 -10.86 2.72
CA THR A 98 4.62 -9.88 3.75
C THR A 98 3.22 -9.36 3.45
N THR A 99 2.25 -9.64 4.32
CA THR A 99 0.84 -9.28 4.06
C THR A 99 0.47 -7.87 4.50
N GLN A 100 1.28 -7.26 5.38
CA GLN A 100 0.99 -5.96 5.98
C GLN A 100 2.27 -5.16 6.23
N ALA A 101 2.14 -3.84 6.10
CA ALA A 101 3.15 -2.87 6.53
C ALA A 101 2.49 -1.82 7.44
N VAL A 102 3.26 -1.18 8.31
CA VAL A 102 2.72 -0.23 9.30
C VAL A 102 3.14 1.19 8.94
N ILE A 103 2.18 2.11 8.96
CA ILE A 103 2.44 3.54 8.79
C ILE A 103 3.29 4.05 9.96
N GLY A 104 4.45 4.59 9.60
CA GLY A 104 5.46 5.07 10.51
C GLY A 104 5.11 6.38 11.21
N ALA A 105 6.07 6.89 11.98
CA ALA A 105 5.87 8.08 12.81
C ALA A 105 5.68 9.38 12.01
N ASP A 106 6.00 9.39 10.71
CA ASP A 106 5.74 10.52 9.82
C ASP A 106 4.28 10.58 9.33
N GLY A 107 3.51 9.51 9.57
CA GLY A 107 2.12 9.38 9.15
C GLY A 107 1.92 9.15 7.65
N VAL A 108 2.99 9.11 6.85
CA VAL A 108 2.88 9.09 5.38
C VAL A 108 3.69 7.98 4.72
N THR A 109 4.58 7.31 5.45
CA THR A 109 5.35 6.18 4.92
C THR A 109 5.07 4.89 5.66
N ALA A 110 5.03 3.78 4.93
CA ALA A 110 5.15 2.44 5.48
C ALA A 110 6.21 1.68 4.69
N THR A 111 7.05 0.94 5.40
CA THR A 111 8.12 0.17 4.76
C THR A 111 8.04 -1.30 5.14
N PHE A 112 8.50 -2.16 4.23
CA PHE A 112 8.54 -3.60 4.42
C PHE A 112 9.59 -4.25 3.49
N THR A 113 9.93 -5.50 3.79
CA THR A 113 10.75 -6.37 2.94
C THR A 113 9.97 -7.63 2.60
N ILE A 114 10.44 -8.36 1.60
CA ILE A 114 9.95 -9.67 1.22
C ILE A 114 11.15 -10.61 1.23
N ASP A 115 10.97 -11.80 1.79
CA ASP A 115 12.00 -12.83 1.76
C ASP A 115 11.78 -13.69 0.50
N THR A 116 12.83 -13.94 -0.28
CA THR A 116 12.80 -14.98 -1.31
C THR A 116 13.21 -16.33 -0.72
N VAL A 117 12.71 -17.40 -1.29
CA VAL A 117 13.06 -18.78 -0.93
C VAL A 117 14.22 -19.20 -1.80
N ASP A 118 15.21 -19.87 -1.22
CA ASP A 118 16.40 -20.40 -1.89
C ASP A 118 16.21 -21.90 -2.11
N ASP A 119 16.33 -22.39 -3.35
CA ASP A 119 16.36 -23.83 -3.62
C ASP A 119 17.65 -24.36 -4.28
N SER A 120 17.56 -25.30 -5.22
CA SER A 120 18.71 -25.93 -5.88
C SER A 120 18.47 -26.17 -7.38
N ASP A 121 17.32 -25.75 -7.90
CA ASP A 121 16.92 -25.93 -9.27
C ASP A 121 17.29 -24.68 -10.07
N ASP A 122 17.99 -24.85 -11.21
CA ASP A 122 18.26 -23.73 -12.14
C ASP A 122 16.98 -23.33 -12.87
N GLU A 123 16.45 -22.17 -12.51
CA GLU A 123 15.23 -21.56 -13.02
C GLU A 123 15.50 -20.27 -13.82
N PRO A 124 14.63 -19.90 -14.78
CA PRO A 124 14.74 -18.61 -15.45
C PRO A 124 14.35 -17.46 -14.50
N ASP A 125 14.82 -16.23 -14.74
CA ASP A 125 14.36 -15.04 -14.01
C ASP A 125 12.82 -14.96 -13.91
N GLU A 126 12.31 -14.83 -12.69
CA GLU A 126 10.88 -14.87 -12.40
C GLU A 126 10.36 -13.54 -11.86
N VAL A 127 9.08 -13.23 -12.05
CA VAL A 127 8.51 -11.92 -11.68
C VAL A 127 7.25 -12.08 -10.85
N TYR A 128 7.26 -11.43 -9.68
CA TYR A 128 6.08 -11.16 -8.88
C TYR A 128 5.79 -9.66 -8.81
N ARG A 129 4.53 -9.33 -8.50
CA ARG A 129 4.06 -7.98 -8.21
C ARG A 129 3.52 -7.94 -6.79
N VAL A 130 3.94 -6.93 -6.04
CA VAL A 130 3.29 -6.52 -4.80
C VAL A 130 2.54 -5.21 -5.03
N SER A 131 1.34 -5.08 -4.47
CA SER A 131 0.53 -3.87 -4.53
C SER A 131 -0.16 -3.56 -3.21
N VAL A 132 -0.51 -2.29 -2.97
CA VAL A 132 -1.39 -1.92 -1.87
C VAL A 132 -2.82 -2.34 -2.21
N ALA A 133 -3.50 -3.00 -1.27
CA ALA A 133 -4.91 -3.37 -1.39
C ALA A 133 -5.83 -2.39 -0.66
N SER A 134 -5.47 -2.03 0.58
CA SER A 134 -6.21 -1.08 1.40
C SER A 134 -5.36 -0.52 2.54
N ILE A 135 -5.81 0.57 3.15
CA ILE A 135 -5.22 1.13 4.36
C ILE A 135 -6.32 1.24 5.42
N VAL A 136 -6.07 0.65 6.58
CA VAL A 136 -7.05 0.51 7.66
C VAL A 136 -6.44 0.86 9.01
N ASP A 137 -7.29 1.03 10.03
CA ASP A 137 -6.84 1.11 11.42
C ASP A 137 -6.59 -0.30 12.02
N GLY A 138 -6.26 -0.35 13.31
CA GLY A 138 -6.01 -1.62 14.01
C GLY A 138 -7.25 -2.52 14.19
N ASP A 139 -8.45 -2.03 13.85
CA ASP A 139 -9.72 -2.73 13.94
C ASP A 139 -10.31 -3.01 12.53
N ASP A 140 -9.49 -2.95 11.48
CA ASP A 140 -9.83 -3.14 10.06
C ASP A 140 -10.84 -2.12 9.48
N ASN A 141 -11.00 -0.95 10.10
CA ASN A 141 -11.83 0.11 9.53
C ASN A 141 -11.05 0.93 8.49
N PRO A 142 -11.64 1.24 7.32
CA PRO A 142 -11.04 2.18 6.37
C PRO A 142 -10.81 3.55 7.03
N ILE A 143 -9.64 4.13 6.80
CA ILE A 143 -9.27 5.44 7.37
C ILE A 143 -9.46 6.61 6.40
N PHE A 144 -9.61 6.33 5.10
CA PHE A 144 -9.81 7.32 4.05
C PHE A 144 -11.12 7.06 3.32
N GLU A 145 -11.76 8.12 2.83
CA GLU A 145 -12.98 8.00 2.03
C GLU A 145 -12.69 7.42 0.64
N ALA A 146 -11.56 7.83 0.03
CA ALA A 146 -11.08 7.28 -1.23
C ALA A 146 -9.56 7.14 -1.29
N LEU A 147 -9.11 6.15 -2.07
CA LEU A 147 -7.70 5.88 -2.35
C LEU A 147 -7.48 5.80 -3.86
N ASP A 148 -6.47 6.52 -4.37
CA ASP A 148 -5.90 6.24 -5.69
C ASP A 148 -4.71 5.28 -5.54
N LEU A 149 -4.92 4.04 -5.95
CA LEU A 149 -3.94 2.95 -5.90
C LEU A 149 -3.28 2.68 -7.27
N THR A 150 -3.53 3.53 -8.28
CA THR A 150 -3.12 3.29 -9.67
C THR A 150 -1.61 3.05 -9.81
N ASN A 151 -0.79 3.68 -8.96
CA ASN A 151 0.67 3.56 -8.96
C ASN A 151 1.21 2.95 -7.66
N ALA A 152 0.37 2.26 -6.89
CA ALA A 152 0.72 1.68 -5.59
C ALA A 152 1.17 0.21 -5.73
N TYR A 153 2.07 -0.06 -6.69
CA TYR A 153 2.58 -1.40 -6.94
C TYR A 153 4.04 -1.37 -7.43
N VAL A 154 4.74 -2.49 -7.25
CA VAL A 154 6.09 -2.73 -7.77
C VAL A 154 6.15 -4.14 -8.35
N ASP A 155 6.73 -4.25 -9.55
CA ASP A 155 7.16 -5.54 -10.13
C ASP A 155 8.62 -5.78 -9.74
N THR A 156 8.91 -6.97 -9.22
CA THR A 156 10.26 -7.36 -8.82
C THR A 156 10.63 -8.68 -9.46
N THR A 157 11.82 -8.71 -10.07
CA THR A 157 12.39 -9.92 -10.67
C THR A 157 13.25 -10.67 -9.66
N ILE A 158 12.97 -11.95 -9.45
CA ILE A 158 13.83 -12.89 -8.74
C ILE A 158 14.87 -13.40 -9.74
N ILE A 159 16.14 -13.26 -9.37
CA ILE A 159 17.28 -13.73 -10.14
C ILE A 159 17.76 -15.02 -9.47
N ASP A 160 17.56 -16.13 -10.17
CA ASP A 160 18.05 -17.45 -9.79
C ASP A 160 19.55 -17.42 -9.47
N ASN A 161 19.95 -18.15 -8.43
CA ASN A 161 21.32 -18.15 -7.93
C ASN A 161 22.08 -19.45 -8.22
N ASP A 162 21.44 -20.41 -8.89
CA ASP A 162 21.94 -21.75 -9.11
C ASP A 162 22.67 -21.90 -10.45
N GLU A 163 23.51 -22.94 -10.54
CA GLU A 163 24.13 -23.30 -11.81
C GLU A 163 23.26 -24.28 -12.58
N PRO A 164 23.24 -24.23 -13.92
CA PRO A 164 22.52 -25.18 -14.73
C PRO A 164 22.81 -26.62 -14.33
N ASN A 165 21.76 -27.35 -14.00
CA ASN A 165 21.81 -28.78 -13.68
C ASN A 165 22.34 -29.57 -14.88
N THR A 166 23.67 -29.67 -15.02
CA THR A 166 24.30 -30.40 -16.13
C THR A 166 24.09 -31.89 -15.93
N PRO A 167 23.44 -32.61 -16.87
CA PRO A 167 23.32 -34.06 -16.77
C PRO A 167 24.72 -34.69 -16.71
N PRO A 168 24.90 -35.79 -15.94
CA PRO A 168 26.19 -36.46 -15.89
C PRO A 168 26.63 -36.85 -17.30
N THR A 169 27.84 -36.45 -17.69
CA THR A 169 28.40 -36.82 -18.99
C THR A 169 28.63 -38.32 -19.05
N VAL A 170 27.98 -38.99 -20.02
CA VAL A 170 28.23 -40.42 -20.27
C VAL A 170 29.68 -40.59 -20.73
N ARG A 171 30.49 -41.33 -19.97
CA ARG A 171 31.80 -41.80 -20.43
C ARG A 171 31.60 -43.05 -21.29
N ASN A 172 32.24 -43.07 -22.46
CA ASN A 172 32.33 -44.29 -23.26
C ASN A 172 33.08 -45.36 -22.45
N PHE A 173 32.43 -46.48 -22.17
CA PHE A 173 33.06 -47.66 -21.59
C PHE A 173 33.45 -48.63 -22.71
N ASN A 174 34.73 -49.02 -22.76
CA ASN A 174 35.16 -50.14 -23.59
C ASN A 174 34.93 -51.43 -22.80
N ILE A 175 34.01 -52.26 -23.26
CA ILE A 175 33.84 -53.63 -22.74
C ILE A 175 34.87 -54.49 -23.46
N LEU A 176 35.91 -54.95 -22.74
CA LEU A 176 36.72 -56.08 -23.20
C LEU A 176 35.96 -57.36 -22.84
N LEU A 177 35.61 -58.13 -23.86
CA LEU A 177 35.12 -59.50 -23.69
C LEU A 177 36.33 -60.43 -23.81
N ASP A 178 36.65 -61.14 -22.73
CA ASP A 178 37.55 -62.28 -22.80
C ASP A 178 36.70 -63.50 -23.11
N VAL A 179 36.94 -64.10 -24.28
CA VAL A 179 36.28 -65.34 -24.68
C VAL A 179 37.26 -66.46 -24.37
N GLU A 180 37.01 -67.20 -23.28
CA GLU A 180 37.70 -68.48 -23.08
C GLU A 180 37.17 -69.49 -24.09
N ASP A 181 38.05 -69.97 -24.97
CA ASP A 181 37.79 -71.17 -25.76
C ASP A 181 37.68 -72.38 -24.82
N GLY A 182 36.55 -73.10 -24.93
CA GLY A 182 36.22 -74.26 -24.09
C GLY A 182 36.89 -75.57 -24.48
#